data_AF-A0A972MCV6-F1
#
_entry.id   AF-A0A972MCV6-F1
#
_cell.length_a   1.000
_cell.length_b   1.000
_cell.length_c   1.000
_cell.angle_alpha   90.00
_cell.angle_beta   90.00
_cell.angle_gamma   90.00
#
_symmetry.space_group_name_H-M   'P 1'
#
loop_
_entity.id
_entity.type
_entity.pdbx_description
1 polymer ?
#
loop_
_entity_poly.entity_id
_entity_poly.type
_entity_poly.pdbx_seq_one_letter_code
_entity_poly.pdbx_strand_id
1 'polypeptide(L)'
;MEKTDLEALKPFVKPLLKPLFAPIIKESIKEVLLEIEKEKFEKQTFTKTEVAEMMNKSYNYVTSLINKGYLKTTLDGKLITGRAINEYYNEIEN
;
A
#
# COMPACT_ATOMS: atom_id res chain seq x y z
N MET A 1 -42.83 -0.06 39.54
CA MET A 1 -42.21 -0.63 38.34
C MET A 1 -41.04 0.28 37.99
N GLU A 2 -39.83 -0.16 38.31
CA GLU A 2 -38.58 0.60 38.14
C GLU A 2 -38.44 1.08 36.69
N LYS A 3 -38.32 2.40 36.50
CA LYS A 3 -37.81 2.97 35.26
C LYS A 3 -36.29 2.97 35.37
N THR A 4 -35.65 1.83 35.15
CA THR A 4 -34.18 1.74 35.10
C THR A 4 -33.65 2.64 33.99
N ASP A 5 -33.09 3.79 34.40
CA ASP A 5 -31.77 4.32 34.08
C ASP A 5 -31.24 4.31 32.62
N LEU A 6 -32.06 4.15 31.59
CA LEU A 6 -31.58 4.27 30.20
C LEU A 6 -31.17 5.72 29.85
N GLU A 7 -31.86 6.72 30.43
CA GLU A 7 -31.52 8.13 30.28
C GLU A 7 -30.25 8.53 31.05
N ALA A 8 -30.01 7.89 32.20
CA ALA A 8 -28.83 8.12 33.04
C ALA A 8 -27.53 7.54 32.42
N LEU A 9 -27.65 6.56 31.51
CA LEU A 9 -26.52 5.93 30.81
C LEU A 9 -26.04 6.70 29.56
N LYS A 10 -26.87 7.56 28.95
CA LYS A 10 -26.50 8.35 27.76
C LYS A 10 -25.20 9.19 27.91
N PRO A 11 -24.94 9.88 29.03
CA PRO A 11 -23.68 10.64 29.20
C PRO A 11 -22.44 9.75 29.37
N PHE A 12 -22.58 8.46 29.71
CA PHE A 12 -21.45 7.53 29.88
C PHE A 12 -21.06 6.80 28.59
N VAL A 13 -21.99 6.66 27.64
CA VAL A 13 -21.72 6.00 26.34
C VAL A 13 -20.91 6.90 25.40
N LYS A 14 -21.18 8.20 25.37
CA LYS A 14 -20.52 9.17 24.46
C LYS A 14 -19.00 9.33 24.69
N PRO A 15 -18.49 9.37 25.94
CA PRO A 15 -17.06 9.49 26.22
C PRO A 15 -16.29 8.18 25.98
N LEU A 16 -16.91 7.01 26.14
CA LEU A 16 -16.25 5.71 25.96
C LEU A 16 -16.05 5.35 24.48
N LEU A 17 -16.90 5.82 23.58
CA LEU A 17 -16.80 5.53 22.14
C LEU A 17 -15.63 6.28 21.47
N LYS A 18 -15.34 7.53 21.86
CA LYS A 18 -14.23 8.31 21.29
C LYS A 18 -12.84 7.64 21.38
N PRO A 19 -12.37 7.15 22.54
CA PRO A 19 -11.06 6.51 22.65
C PRO A 19 -11.03 5.09 22.06
N LEU A 20 -12.18 4.41 21.96
CA LEU A 20 -12.24 3.06 21.38
C LEU A 20 -12.26 3.09 19.83
N PHE A 21 -12.88 4.11 19.23
CA PHE A 21 -12.92 4.27 17.77
C PHE A 21 -11.72 5.02 17.19
N ALA A 22 -11.04 5.89 17.94
CA ALA A 22 -9.92 6.66 17.40
C ALA A 22 -8.75 5.79 16.90
N PRO A 23 -8.33 4.70 17.60
CA PRO A 23 -7.32 3.79 17.08
C PRO A 23 -7.79 3.04 15.84
N ILE A 24 -9.02 2.52 15.84
CA ILE A 24 -9.59 1.77 14.71
C ILE A 24 -9.69 2.66 13.47
N ILE A 25 -10.25 3.86 13.61
CA ILE A 25 -10.35 4.84 12.52
C ILE A 25 -8.96 5.24 12.02
N LYS A 26 -7.98 5.42 12.92
CA LYS A 26 -6.62 5.77 12.55
C LYS A 26 -5.93 4.65 11.74
N GLU A 27 -6.09 3.40 12.14
CA GLU A 27 -5.55 2.26 11.40
C GLU A 27 -6.25 2.10 10.04
N SER A 28 -7.59 2.19 9.98
CA SER A 28 -8.31 2.13 8.69
C SER A 28 -7.93 3.28 7.75
N ILE A 29 -7.73 4.50 8.26
CA ILE A 29 -7.26 5.63 7.44
C ILE A 29 -5.83 5.37 6.93
N LYS A 30 -4.94 4.79 7.74
CA LYS A 30 -3.60 4.43 7.29
C LYS A 30 -3.63 3.37 6.20
N GLU A 31 -4.44 2.32 6.35
CA GLU A 31 -4.60 1.27 5.33
C GLU A 31 -5.06 1.86 4.00
N VAL A 32 -6.09 2.72 4.03
CA VAL A 32 -6.59 3.41 2.83
C VAL A 32 -5.51 4.33 2.22
N LEU A 33 -4.75 5.07 3.04
CA LEU A 33 -3.66 5.91 2.54
C LEU A 33 -2.55 5.09 1.90
N LEU A 34 -2.15 3.97 2.50
CA LEU A 34 -1.17 3.04 1.95
C LEU A 34 -1.66 2.44 0.62
N GLU A 35 -2.95 2.09 0.54
CA GLU A 35 -3.56 1.57 -0.69
C GLU A 35 -3.59 2.64 -1.80
N ILE A 36 -3.92 3.88 -1.48
CA ILE A 36 -3.87 5.01 -2.43
C ILE A 36 -2.42 5.27 -2.89
N GLU A 37 -1.45 5.24 -1.98
CA GLU A 37 -0.03 5.40 -2.31
C GLU A 37 0.46 4.27 -3.21
N LYS A 38 0.07 3.02 -2.91
CA LYS A 38 0.32 1.86 -3.75
C LYS A 38 -0.28 2.04 -5.15
N GLU A 39 -1.54 2.45 -5.24
CA GLU A 39 -2.21 2.67 -6.53
C GLU A 39 -1.52 3.77 -7.34
N LYS A 40 -1.10 4.86 -6.68
CA LYS A 40 -0.32 5.94 -7.31
C LYS A 40 1.05 5.46 -7.78
N PHE A 41 1.74 4.64 -6.98
CA PHE A 41 3.02 4.06 -7.35
C PHE A 41 2.87 3.13 -8.56
N GLU A 42 1.87 2.25 -8.54
CA GLU A 42 1.66 1.27 -9.60
C GLU A 42 1.43 1.88 -10.99
N LYS A 43 0.85 3.08 -11.03
CA LYS A 43 0.58 3.85 -12.25
C LYS A 43 1.79 4.63 -12.78
N GLN A 44 2.84 4.79 -11.98
CA GLN A 44 4.06 5.47 -12.41
C GLN A 44 4.92 4.57 -13.30
N THR A 45 5.73 5.21 -14.14
CA THR A 45 6.74 4.55 -14.98
C THR A 45 8.12 5.01 -14.59
N PHE A 46 9.06 4.07 -14.62
CA PHE A 46 10.43 4.25 -14.20
C PHE A 46 11.38 3.73 -15.29
N THR A 47 12.51 4.39 -15.44
CA THR A 47 13.63 3.92 -16.23
C THR A 47 14.33 2.76 -15.54
N LYS A 48 15.09 1.96 -16.30
CA LYS A 48 15.92 0.89 -15.74
C LYS A 48 16.90 1.38 -14.66
N THR A 49 17.40 2.61 -14.76
CA THR A 49 18.31 3.19 -13.77
C THR A 49 17.59 3.46 -12.46
N GLU A 50 16.42 4.11 -12.51
CA GLU A 50 15.61 4.37 -11.31
C GLU A 50 15.20 3.06 -10.61
N VAL A 51 14.81 2.04 -11.38
CA VAL A 51 14.50 0.72 -10.82
C VAL A 51 15.73 0.07 -10.17
N ALA A 52 16.90 0.19 -10.79
CA ALA A 52 18.14 -0.34 -10.21
C ALA A 52 18.45 0.32 -8.86
N GLU A 53 18.25 1.64 -8.75
CA GLU A 53 18.40 2.39 -7.50
C GLU A 53 17.37 1.95 -6.46
N MET A 54 16.08 1.85 -6.82
CA MET A 54 15.02 1.41 -5.91
C MET A 54 15.26 0.01 -5.34
N MET A 55 15.74 -0.91 -6.17
CA MET A 55 16.01 -2.30 -5.78
C MET A 55 17.36 -2.47 -5.06
N ASN A 56 18.19 -1.43 -5.02
CA ASN A 56 19.59 -1.50 -4.62
C ASN A 56 20.35 -2.63 -5.37
N LYS A 57 20.23 -2.64 -6.69
CA LYS A 57 20.85 -3.61 -7.62
C LYS A 57 21.54 -2.90 -8.78
N SER A 58 22.28 -3.64 -9.59
CA SER A 58 22.91 -3.09 -10.79
C SER A 58 21.94 -2.97 -11.97
N TYR A 59 22.21 -2.05 -12.89
CA TYR A 59 21.49 -1.93 -14.16
C TYR A 59 21.42 -3.26 -14.93
N ASN A 60 22.52 -4.02 -14.92
CA ASN A 60 22.60 -5.33 -15.59
C ASN A 60 21.70 -6.37 -14.92
N TYR A 61 21.54 -6.31 -13.60
CA TYR A 61 20.59 -7.16 -12.89
C TYR A 61 19.15 -6.88 -13.35
N VAL A 62 18.74 -5.61 -13.40
CA VAL A 62 17.40 -5.21 -13.90
C VAL A 62 17.21 -5.64 -15.35
N THR A 63 18.24 -5.48 -16.20
CA THR A 63 18.21 -5.94 -17.59
C THR A 63 18.04 -7.46 -17.67
N SER A 64 18.72 -8.23 -16.81
CA SER A 64 18.53 -9.68 -16.75
C SER A 64 17.12 -10.06 -16.31
N LEU A 65 16.49 -9.32 -15.40
CA LEU A 65 15.12 -9.59 -14.98
C LEU A 65 14.14 -9.38 -16.15
N ILE A 66 14.31 -8.31 -16.92
CA ILE A 66 13.52 -8.05 -18.12
C ILE A 66 13.71 -9.17 -19.15
N ASN A 67 14.95 -9.52 -19.47
CA ASN A 67 15.26 -10.54 -20.48
C ASN A 67 14.73 -11.94 -20.11
N LYS A 68 14.63 -12.23 -18.81
CA LYS A 68 14.06 -13.49 -18.30
C LYS A 68 12.52 -13.43 -18.15
N GLY A 69 11.90 -12.28 -18.39
CA GLY A 69 10.45 -12.08 -18.30
C GLY A 69 9.92 -11.78 -16.90
N TYR A 70 10.79 -11.63 -15.89
CA TYR A 70 10.39 -11.32 -14.51
C TYR A 70 9.93 -9.88 -14.32
N LEU A 71 10.52 -8.93 -15.04
CA LEU A 71 10.07 -7.54 -15.06
C LEU A 71 9.49 -7.20 -16.43
N LYS A 72 8.18 -6.90 -16.46
CA LYS A 72 7.50 -6.44 -17.67
C LYS A 72 7.83 -4.98 -17.94
N THR A 73 8.05 -4.67 -19.22
CA THR A 73 8.33 -3.31 -19.68
C THR A 73 7.20 -2.76 -20.52
N THR A 74 7.06 -1.44 -20.55
CA THR A 74 6.19 -0.69 -21.47
C THR A 74 7.04 0.15 -22.43
N LEU A 75 6.41 0.67 -23.49
CA LEU A 75 7.03 1.55 -24.50
C LEU A 75 8.34 0.98 -25.07
N ASP A 76 8.23 -0.05 -25.90
CA ASP A 76 9.35 -0.69 -26.62
C ASP A 76 10.53 -1.10 -25.72
N GLY A 77 10.25 -1.58 -24.51
CA GLY A 77 11.29 -2.08 -23.59
C GLY A 77 12.03 -1.01 -22.80
N LYS A 78 11.56 0.24 -22.82
CA LYS A 78 12.30 1.37 -22.22
C LYS A 78 11.90 1.66 -20.77
N LEU A 79 10.63 1.51 -20.44
CA LEU A 79 10.10 1.85 -19.11
C LEU A 79 9.54 0.63 -18.40
N ILE A 80 9.52 0.69 -17.07
CA ILE A 80 8.99 -0.33 -16.17
C ILE A 80 7.92 0.34 -15.33
N THR A 81 6.73 -0.25 -15.20
CA THR A 81 5.66 0.32 -14.36
C THR A 81 5.90 -0.03 -12.89
N GLY A 82 5.43 0.83 -11.97
CA GLY A 82 5.41 0.49 -10.54
C GLY A 82 4.64 -0.80 -10.28
N ARG A 83 3.60 -1.09 -11.07
CA ARG A 83 2.89 -2.38 -11.02
C ARG A 83 3.82 -3.57 -11.28
N ALA A 84 4.63 -3.52 -12.34
CA ALA A 84 5.55 -4.62 -12.65
C ALA A 84 6.59 -4.84 -11.54
N ILE A 85 7.06 -3.76 -10.90
CA ILE A 85 7.98 -3.84 -9.75
C ILE A 85 7.27 -4.50 -8.56
N ASN A 86 6.05 -4.06 -8.24
CA ASN A 86 5.24 -4.61 -7.15
C ASN A 86 4.87 -6.08 -7.37
N GLU A 87 4.51 -6.48 -8.60
CA GLU A 87 4.29 -7.89 -8.98
C GLU A 87 5.54 -8.73 -8.67
N TYR A 88 6.72 -8.30 -9.13
CA TYR A 88 7.99 -9.00 -8.90
C TYR A 88 8.30 -9.20 -7.41
N TYR A 89 8.10 -8.19 -6.56
CA TYR A 89 8.35 -8.34 -5.12
C TYR A 89 7.37 -9.30 -4.45
N ASN A 90 6.08 -9.24 -4.80
CA ASN A 90 5.08 -10.17 -4.25
C ASN A 90 5.33 -11.63 -4.72
N GLU A 91 5.89 -11.83 -5.90
CA GLU A 91 6.29 -13.18 -6.38
C GLU A 91 7.51 -13.75 -5.64
N ILE A 92 8.40 -12.91 -5.09
CA ILE A 92 9.56 -13.39 -4.30
C ILE A 92 9.16 -13.77 -2.88
N GLU A 93 8.17 -13.09 -2.30
CA GLU A 93 7.72 -13.33 -0.93
C GLU A 93 6.79 -14.54 -0.78
N ASN A 94 6.30 -15.11 -1.88
CA ASN A 94 5.45 -16.32 -1.92
C ASN A 94 6.22 -17.54 -2.46
#